data_AF-A0A6I2F4X9-F1
#
_entry.id   AF-A0A6I2F4X9-F1
#
_cell.length_a   1.000
_cell.length_b   1.000
_cell.length_c   1.000
_cell.angle_alpha   90.00
_cell.angle_beta   90.00
_cell.angle_gamma   90.00
#
_symmetry.space_group_name_H-M   'P 1'
#
loop_
_entity.id
_entity.type
_entity.pdbx_description
1 polymer ?
#
loop_
_entity_poly.entity_id
_entity_poly.type
_entity_poly.pdbx_seq_one_letter_code
_entity_poly.pdbx_strand_id
1 'polypeptide(L)'
;MIAVIVSACMWLLVACLLVLRRGRVERSITYASFTIAVSITLNIDAVYLALDGWLGGTNLVTLAADLALMTGVFFLGRGVMKAADAPSRAVRIALGRLAFTIAVVSATVAFVLIDRRATTPEFMLDLGGQPATAAYSMILFTYYAVVLVAMGAVATRQVRVSHGIDALPPVLLVIGCACGVALSAVVAVMDIAHISGNLDVMTGAAVAYGPLYLLTFVFLCLGFAGQPAVRTIRARERARTTLSLTAQLAPVWQAASEVRPGISQDAAFDDADPEALLHRQVVEIRDALIDGRVTFTISVAQRELLEEAERHLVGGAGNSTPMRVRT
;
A
#
# COMPACT_ATOMS: atom_id res chain seq x y z
N MET A 1 -8.78 -12.31 -21.17
CA MET A 1 -9.01 -12.84 -19.79
C MET A 1 -8.12 -12.20 -18.74
N ILE A 2 -6.80 -12.14 -18.93
CA ILE A 2 -5.86 -11.59 -17.92
C ILE A 2 -6.19 -10.13 -17.54
N ALA A 3 -6.45 -9.26 -18.52
CA ALA A 3 -6.82 -7.85 -18.26
C ALA A 3 -8.06 -7.70 -17.36
N VAL A 4 -9.05 -8.58 -17.52
CA VAL A 4 -10.27 -8.60 -16.69
C VAL A 4 -9.94 -8.97 -15.25
N ILE A 5 -9.10 -10.00 -15.05
CA ILE A 5 -8.66 -10.42 -13.71
C ILE A 5 -7.88 -9.29 -13.04
N VAL A 6 -6.93 -8.67 -13.74
CA VAL A 6 -6.13 -7.57 -13.21
C VAL A 6 -7.00 -6.36 -12.89
N SER A 7 -7.95 -6.00 -13.77
CA SER A 7 -8.91 -4.93 -13.51
C SER A 7 -9.74 -5.23 -12.26
N ALA A 8 -10.27 -6.45 -12.12
CA ALA A 8 -11.01 -6.87 -10.93
C ALA A 8 -10.17 -6.79 -9.65
N CYS A 9 -8.90 -7.24 -9.69
CA CYS A 9 -7.97 -7.11 -8.58
C CYS A 9 -7.71 -5.64 -8.20
N MET A 10 -7.54 -4.75 -9.18
CA MET A 10 -7.32 -3.32 -8.97
C MET A 10 -8.55 -2.63 -8.38
N TRP A 11 -9.75 -2.95 -8.85
CA TRP A 11 -11.00 -2.45 -8.27
C TRP A 11 -11.25 -2.98 -6.86
N LEU A 12 -10.90 -4.24 -6.59
CA LEU A 12 -10.94 -4.81 -5.25
C LEU A 12 -9.97 -4.09 -4.30
N LEU A 13 -8.76 -3.76 -4.77
CA LEU A 13 -7.81 -2.93 -4.02
C LEU A 13 -8.41 -1.56 -3.71
N VAL A 14 -9.02 -0.89 -4.70
CA VAL A 14 -9.70 0.41 -4.50
C VAL A 14 -10.78 0.29 -3.41
N ALA A 15 -11.66 -0.71 -3.50
CA ALA A 15 -12.71 -0.95 -2.51
C ALA A 15 -12.13 -1.20 -1.12
N CYS A 16 -11.10 -2.07 -1.03
CA CYS A 16 -10.40 -2.39 0.22
C CYS A 16 -9.80 -1.12 0.85
N LEU A 17 -9.10 -0.30 0.06
CA LEU A 17 -8.53 0.95 0.53
C LEU A 17 -9.60 1.93 0.98
N LEU A 18 -10.74 2.04 0.29
CA LEU A 18 -11.84 2.92 0.71
C LEU A 18 -12.48 2.48 2.02
N VAL A 19 -12.69 1.18 2.23
CA VAL A 19 -13.27 0.63 3.46
C VAL A 19 -12.30 0.79 4.64
N LEU A 20 -11.02 0.45 4.45
CA LEU A 20 -9.97 0.53 5.48
C LEU A 20 -9.44 1.97 5.73
N ARG A 21 -10.00 2.96 5.03
CA ARG A 21 -9.58 4.37 5.11
C ARG A 21 -10.36 5.21 6.11
N ARG A 22 -11.47 4.74 6.71
CA ARG A 22 -12.28 5.54 7.66
C ARG A 22 -11.36 6.27 8.68
N GLY A 23 -11.16 7.59 8.49
CA GLY A 23 -10.34 8.46 9.35
C GLY A 23 -8.95 8.93 8.85
N ARG A 24 -8.42 8.51 7.69
CA ARG A 24 -7.03 8.85 7.28
C ARG A 24 -6.89 9.88 6.15
N VAL A 25 -5.85 10.72 6.28
CA VAL A 25 -5.52 11.87 5.39
C VAL A 25 -4.77 11.46 4.12
N GLU A 26 -4.17 10.27 4.05
CA GLU A 26 -3.32 9.88 2.93
C GLU A 26 -4.14 9.41 1.71
N ARG A 27 -4.25 10.30 0.71
CA ARG A 27 -5.07 10.08 -0.50
C ARG A 27 -4.27 9.55 -1.71
N SER A 28 -2.93 9.63 -1.67
CA SER A 28 -2.07 9.34 -2.84
C SER A 28 -2.21 7.91 -3.34
N ILE A 29 -2.22 6.92 -2.44
CA ILE A 29 -2.32 5.50 -2.82
C ILE A 29 -3.71 5.17 -3.37
N THR A 30 -4.78 5.75 -2.81
CA THR A 30 -6.14 5.55 -3.33
C THR A 30 -6.32 6.17 -4.72
N TYR A 31 -5.78 7.38 -4.95
CA TYR A 31 -5.82 7.99 -6.28
C TYR A 31 -4.97 7.20 -7.28
N ALA A 32 -3.79 6.72 -6.85
CA ALA A 32 -2.98 5.82 -7.66
C ALA A 32 -3.76 4.57 -8.06
N SER A 33 -4.31 3.83 -7.10
CA SER A 33 -5.04 2.58 -7.37
C SER A 33 -6.27 2.81 -8.26
N PHE A 34 -6.99 3.91 -8.05
CA PHE A 34 -8.14 4.26 -8.89
C PHE A 34 -7.72 4.56 -10.33
N THR A 35 -6.68 5.37 -10.51
CA THR A 35 -6.19 5.74 -11.86
C THR A 35 -5.67 4.52 -12.62
N ILE A 36 -4.95 3.62 -11.93
CA ILE A 36 -4.50 2.34 -12.49
C ILE A 36 -5.70 1.46 -12.84
N ALA A 37 -6.70 1.34 -11.95
CA ALA A 37 -7.90 0.54 -12.22
C ALA A 37 -8.64 1.02 -13.48
N VAL A 38 -8.79 2.34 -13.65
CA VAL A 38 -9.35 2.94 -14.86
C VAL A 38 -8.52 2.59 -16.09
N SER A 39 -7.20 2.77 -16.03
CA SER A 39 -6.29 2.40 -17.12
C SER A 39 -6.43 0.93 -17.55
N ILE A 40 -6.40 0.00 -16.60
CA ILE A 40 -6.53 -1.43 -16.94
C ILE A 40 -7.93 -1.75 -17.47
N THR A 41 -8.97 -1.04 -17.01
CA THR A 41 -10.33 -1.19 -17.53
C THR A 41 -10.42 -0.72 -18.99
N LEU A 42 -9.73 0.37 -19.34
CA LEU A 42 -9.64 0.85 -20.72
C LEU A 42 -8.91 -0.13 -21.66
N ASN A 43 -8.08 -1.02 -21.11
CA ASN A 43 -7.39 -2.08 -21.84
C ASN A 43 -8.23 -3.37 -22.01
N ILE A 44 -9.50 -3.39 -21.58
CA ILE A 44 -10.40 -4.52 -21.88
C ILE A 44 -10.92 -4.33 -23.31
N ASP A 45 -10.69 -5.29 -24.20
CA ASP A 45 -10.98 -5.20 -25.65
C ASP A 45 -12.36 -4.60 -25.96
N ALA A 46 -13.42 -5.07 -25.27
CA ALA A 46 -14.78 -4.57 -25.48
C ALA A 46 -14.94 -3.08 -25.11
N VAL A 47 -14.30 -2.64 -24.03
CA VAL A 47 -14.30 -1.24 -23.58
C VAL A 47 -13.43 -0.39 -24.50
N TYR A 48 -12.25 -0.90 -24.82
CA TYR A 48 -11.27 -0.29 -25.70
C TYR A 48 -11.86 0.01 -27.08
N LEU A 49 -12.36 -1.01 -27.77
CA LEU A 49 -12.89 -0.90 -29.13
C LEU A 49 -14.10 0.06 -29.20
N ALA A 50 -14.96 0.02 -28.20
CA ALA A 50 -16.13 0.91 -28.14
C ALA A 50 -15.72 2.37 -27.99
N LEU A 51 -14.83 2.67 -27.05
CA LEU A 51 -14.40 4.04 -26.77
C LEU A 51 -13.50 4.59 -27.89
N ASP A 52 -12.60 3.77 -28.43
CA ASP A 52 -11.70 4.23 -29.48
C ASP A 52 -12.46 4.50 -30.79
N GLY A 53 -13.50 3.69 -31.08
CA GLY A 53 -14.42 3.96 -32.18
C GLY A 53 -15.11 5.32 -32.07
N TRP A 54 -15.46 5.77 -30.85
CA TRP A 54 -16.03 7.11 -30.62
C TRP A 54 -15.00 8.24 -30.77
N LEU A 55 -13.72 7.96 -30.55
CA LEU A 55 -12.62 8.90 -30.68
C LEU A 55 -11.97 8.90 -32.08
N GLY A 56 -12.65 8.33 -33.08
CA GLY A 56 -12.22 8.34 -34.48
C GLY A 56 -11.39 7.12 -34.91
N GLY A 57 -11.22 6.13 -34.03
CA GLY A 57 -10.73 4.81 -34.39
C GLY A 57 -9.24 4.74 -34.77
N THR A 58 -8.40 5.50 -34.06
CA THR A 58 -6.96 5.63 -34.34
C THR A 58 -6.07 5.30 -33.14
N ASN A 59 -6.55 4.41 -32.26
CA ASN A 59 -5.85 3.92 -31.07
C ASN A 59 -5.53 5.01 -30.03
N LEU A 60 -6.30 6.10 -29.99
CA LEU A 60 -6.15 7.18 -29.01
C LEU A 60 -6.44 6.71 -27.58
N VAL A 61 -7.33 5.73 -27.42
CA VAL A 61 -7.62 5.13 -26.10
C VAL A 61 -6.39 4.43 -25.55
N THR A 62 -5.50 3.87 -26.39
CA THR A 62 -4.23 3.27 -25.94
C THR A 62 -3.37 4.29 -25.23
N LEU A 63 -3.15 5.45 -25.87
CA LEU A 63 -2.39 6.53 -25.25
C LEU A 63 -3.06 7.02 -23.96
N ALA A 64 -4.38 7.21 -23.95
CA ALA A 64 -5.08 7.64 -22.76
C ALA A 64 -4.96 6.64 -21.59
N ALA A 65 -5.08 5.35 -21.90
CA ALA A 65 -4.94 4.27 -20.92
C ALA A 65 -3.50 4.20 -20.39
N ASP A 66 -2.49 4.29 -21.24
CA ASP A 66 -1.08 4.25 -20.83
C ASP A 66 -0.68 5.48 -20.02
N LEU A 67 -1.12 6.68 -20.41
CA LEU A 67 -0.89 7.89 -19.63
C LEU A 67 -1.59 7.84 -18.25
N ALA A 68 -2.77 7.25 -18.18
CA ALA A 68 -3.44 6.97 -16.91
C ALA A 68 -2.62 5.97 -16.07
N LEU A 69 -2.06 4.92 -16.67
CA LEU A 69 -1.20 3.96 -15.98
C LEU A 69 0.06 4.65 -15.42
N MET A 70 0.77 5.42 -16.25
CA MET A 70 1.93 6.21 -15.84
C MET A 70 1.61 7.13 -14.67
N THR A 71 0.48 7.84 -14.74
CA THR A 71 0.03 8.75 -13.68
C THR A 71 -0.27 7.99 -12.39
N GLY A 72 -0.93 6.84 -12.51
CA GLY A 72 -1.22 5.95 -11.40
C GLY A 72 0.04 5.43 -10.73
N VAL A 73 0.99 4.89 -11.50
CA VAL A 73 2.30 4.41 -11.04
C VAL A 73 3.12 5.54 -10.40
N PHE A 74 3.08 6.75 -10.97
CA PHE A 74 3.70 7.94 -10.38
C PHE A 74 3.16 8.22 -8.98
N PHE A 75 1.85 8.31 -8.82
CA PHE A 75 1.22 8.55 -7.51
C PHE A 75 1.47 7.42 -6.52
N LEU A 76 1.59 6.18 -7.02
CA LEU A 76 1.92 5.02 -6.21
C LEU A 76 3.33 5.13 -5.63
N GLY A 77 4.32 5.41 -6.50
CA GLY A 77 5.70 5.63 -6.09
C GLY A 77 5.83 6.80 -5.11
N ARG A 78 5.13 7.92 -5.38
CA ARG A 78 5.07 9.06 -4.45
C ARG A 78 4.47 8.69 -3.10
N GLY A 79 3.44 7.85 -3.07
CA GLY A 79 2.82 7.33 -1.86
C GLY A 79 3.81 6.52 -1.03
N VAL A 80 4.51 5.58 -1.68
CA VAL A 80 5.55 4.75 -1.03
C VAL A 80 6.71 5.59 -0.50
N MET A 81 7.19 6.56 -1.28
CA MET A 81 8.28 7.43 -0.86
C MET A 81 7.89 8.30 0.34
N LYS A 82 6.65 8.79 0.40
CA LYS A 82 6.16 9.57 1.54
C LYS A 82 6.11 8.74 2.83
N ALA A 83 5.82 7.44 2.71
CA ALA A 83 5.81 6.50 3.81
C ALA A 83 7.21 6.02 4.24
N ALA A 84 8.26 6.41 3.52
CA ALA A 84 9.63 5.99 3.82
C ALA A 84 10.35 7.01 4.72
N ASP A 85 10.97 6.53 5.80
CA ASP A 85 11.86 7.35 6.63
C ASP A 85 13.14 7.68 5.86
N ALA A 86 13.30 8.94 5.46
CA ALA A 86 14.46 9.46 4.73
C ALA A 86 14.81 8.68 3.43
N PRO A 87 14.05 8.87 2.33
CA PRO A 87 14.38 8.24 1.05
C PRO A 87 15.69 8.76 0.48
N SER A 88 16.48 7.86 -0.13
CA SER A 88 17.75 8.20 -0.78
C SER A 88 17.56 9.18 -1.93
N ARG A 89 18.63 9.90 -2.31
CA ARG A 89 18.58 10.88 -3.40
C ARG A 89 18.15 10.24 -4.73
N ALA A 90 18.63 9.03 -5.02
CA ALA A 90 18.26 8.28 -6.21
C ALA A 90 16.74 7.99 -6.27
N VAL A 91 16.14 7.54 -5.16
CA VAL A 91 14.69 7.30 -5.06
C VAL A 91 13.90 8.59 -5.29
N ARG A 92 14.36 9.71 -4.72
CA ARG A 92 13.70 11.01 -4.91
C ARG A 92 13.74 11.52 -6.36
N ILE A 93 14.83 11.26 -7.07
CA ILE A 93 14.99 11.63 -8.48
C ILE A 93 14.10 10.74 -9.36
N ALA A 94 14.17 9.42 -9.16
CA ALA A 94 13.36 8.44 -9.89
C ALA A 94 11.86 8.70 -9.73
N LEU A 95 11.42 9.04 -8.52
CA LEU A 95 10.04 9.37 -8.18
C LEU A 95 9.74 10.87 -8.25
N GLY A 96 10.57 11.61 -8.98
CA GLY A 96 10.48 13.05 -9.16
C GLY A 96 9.47 13.43 -10.24
N ARG A 97 8.90 14.63 -10.12
CA ARG A 97 7.99 15.20 -11.15
C ARG A 97 8.69 15.35 -12.49
N LEU A 98 9.98 15.68 -12.48
CA LEU A 98 10.76 15.87 -13.71
C LEU A 98 10.89 14.56 -14.49
N ALA A 99 11.27 13.45 -13.83
CA ALA A 99 11.36 12.14 -14.47
C ALA A 99 10.02 11.70 -15.09
N PHE A 100 8.93 11.88 -14.35
CA PHE A 100 7.57 11.63 -14.85
C PHE A 100 7.23 12.51 -16.06
N THR A 101 7.50 13.81 -15.99
CA THR A 101 7.18 14.75 -17.08
C THR A 101 7.96 14.40 -18.35
N ILE A 102 9.26 14.10 -18.22
CA ILE A 102 10.08 13.66 -19.35
C ILE A 102 9.52 12.38 -19.95
N ALA A 103 9.20 11.38 -19.14
CA ALA A 103 8.65 10.11 -19.63
C ALA A 103 7.32 10.30 -20.37
N VAL A 104 6.39 11.08 -19.81
CA VAL A 104 5.08 11.38 -20.43
C VAL A 104 5.24 12.11 -21.76
N VAL A 105 6.08 13.14 -21.80
CA VAL A 105 6.33 13.91 -23.03
C VAL A 105 6.96 13.01 -24.08
N SER A 106 8.00 12.25 -23.72
CA SER A 106 8.69 11.35 -24.64
C SER A 106 7.74 10.26 -25.18
N ALA A 107 6.92 9.65 -24.33
CA ALA A 107 5.93 8.66 -24.76
C ALA A 107 4.89 9.28 -25.69
N THR A 108 4.37 10.47 -25.36
CA THR A 108 3.39 11.17 -26.21
C THR A 108 3.97 11.52 -27.58
N VAL A 109 5.21 12.02 -27.61
CA VAL A 109 5.91 12.33 -28.88
C VAL A 109 6.12 11.06 -29.69
N ALA A 110 6.61 9.97 -29.08
CA ALA A 110 6.79 8.69 -29.75
C ALA A 110 5.46 8.17 -30.34
N PHE A 111 4.36 8.27 -29.58
CA PHE A 111 3.04 7.84 -30.02
C PHE A 111 2.53 8.63 -31.24
N VAL A 112 2.73 9.96 -31.25
CA VAL A 112 2.32 10.81 -32.38
C VAL A 112 3.07 10.45 -33.68
N LEU A 113 4.28 9.91 -33.57
CA LEU A 113 5.09 9.47 -34.71
C LEU A 113 4.71 8.08 -35.25
N ILE A 114 3.80 7.35 -34.60
CA ILE A 114 3.34 6.04 -35.04
C ILE A 114 2.37 6.20 -36.22
N ASP A 115 2.54 5.38 -37.25
CA ASP A 115 1.48 5.16 -38.25
C ASP A 115 0.40 4.27 -37.61
N ARG A 116 -0.59 4.92 -37.00
CA ARG A 116 -1.56 4.31 -36.06
C ARG A 116 -2.56 3.36 -36.70
N ARG A 117 -2.72 3.36 -38.02
CA ARG A 117 -3.71 2.54 -38.77
C ARG A 117 -5.11 2.58 -38.11
N ALA A 118 -5.97 1.63 -38.46
CA ALA A 118 -7.27 1.47 -37.79
C ALA A 118 -7.09 0.90 -36.37
N THR A 119 -8.09 1.10 -35.52
CA THR A 119 -8.13 0.53 -34.17
C THR A 119 -7.85 -0.96 -34.17
N THR A 120 -6.96 -1.39 -33.28
CA THR A 120 -6.69 -2.81 -33.01
C THR A 120 -6.55 -3.06 -31.51
N PRO A 121 -7.12 -4.15 -30.96
CA PRO A 121 -6.88 -4.53 -29.57
C PRO A 121 -5.46 -5.07 -29.35
N GLU A 122 -4.78 -5.51 -30.40
CA GLU A 122 -3.45 -6.12 -30.35
C GLU A 122 -2.37 -5.12 -30.81
N PHE A 123 -2.44 -3.88 -30.29
CA PHE A 123 -1.62 -2.73 -30.72
C PHE A 123 -0.13 -3.04 -30.89
N MET A 124 0.48 -3.69 -29.89
CA MET A 124 1.91 -4.02 -29.92
C MET A 124 2.26 -5.20 -30.83
N LEU A 125 1.31 -6.09 -31.16
CA LEU A 125 1.54 -7.16 -32.13
C LEU A 125 1.37 -6.64 -33.56
N ASP A 126 0.40 -5.77 -33.81
CA ASP A 126 0.10 -5.29 -35.16
C ASP A 126 1.01 -4.12 -35.59
N LEU A 127 1.40 -3.26 -34.64
CA LEU A 127 2.16 -2.04 -34.93
C LEU A 127 3.57 -2.06 -34.32
N GLY A 128 3.94 -3.10 -33.56
CA GLY A 128 5.21 -3.18 -32.83
C GLY A 128 6.47 -3.22 -33.69
N GLY A 129 6.35 -3.65 -34.95
CA GLY A 129 7.47 -3.64 -35.89
C GLY A 129 7.93 -2.23 -36.32
N GLN A 130 7.16 -1.18 -35.99
CA GLN A 130 7.56 0.19 -36.28
C GLN A 130 8.54 0.71 -35.21
N PRO A 131 9.64 1.39 -35.59
CA PRO A 131 10.58 1.96 -34.62
C PRO A 131 9.93 2.94 -33.63
N ALA A 132 8.93 3.72 -34.08
CA ALA A 132 8.19 4.64 -33.21
C ALA A 132 7.36 3.90 -32.14
N THR A 133 6.73 2.77 -32.50
CA THR A 133 5.97 1.92 -31.58
C THR A 133 6.88 1.24 -30.55
N ALA A 134 8.02 0.71 -30.99
CA ALA A 134 9.02 0.15 -30.09
C ALA A 134 9.56 1.22 -29.13
N ALA A 135 9.91 2.42 -29.63
CA ALA A 135 10.35 3.52 -28.78
C ALA A 135 9.27 3.92 -27.75
N TYR A 136 8.01 4.02 -28.18
CA TYR A 136 6.86 4.28 -27.31
C TYR A 136 6.77 3.28 -26.16
N SER A 137 6.72 1.99 -26.47
CA SER A 137 6.65 0.91 -25.48
C SER A 137 7.86 0.89 -24.55
N MET A 138 9.07 0.99 -25.11
CA MET A 138 10.30 1.04 -24.32
C MET A 138 10.33 2.21 -23.35
N ILE A 139 9.84 3.40 -23.74
CA ILE A 139 9.75 4.56 -22.83
C ILE A 139 8.78 4.26 -21.67
N LEU A 140 7.60 3.72 -21.95
CA LEU A 140 6.61 3.38 -20.93
C LEU A 140 7.16 2.37 -19.92
N PHE A 141 7.66 1.23 -20.41
CA PHE A 141 8.16 0.16 -19.55
C PHE A 141 9.47 0.51 -18.85
N THR A 142 10.33 1.34 -19.45
CA THR A 142 11.51 1.89 -18.76
C THR A 142 11.08 2.78 -17.60
N TYR A 143 10.09 3.65 -17.80
CA TYR A 143 9.56 4.48 -16.73
C TYR A 143 8.96 3.63 -15.59
N TYR A 144 8.16 2.62 -15.93
CA TYR A 144 7.62 1.68 -14.94
C TYR A 144 8.72 0.96 -14.17
N ALA A 145 9.74 0.45 -14.86
CA ALA A 145 10.89 -0.20 -14.24
C ALA A 145 11.61 0.75 -13.27
N VAL A 146 11.86 2.00 -13.65
CA VAL A 146 12.49 3.01 -12.78
C VAL A 146 11.69 3.23 -11.49
N VAL A 147 10.36 3.40 -11.61
CA VAL A 147 9.49 3.57 -10.44
C VAL A 147 9.45 2.32 -9.58
N LEU A 148 9.34 1.13 -10.19
CA LEU A 148 9.29 -0.15 -9.48
C LEU A 148 10.61 -0.48 -8.79
N VAL A 149 11.77 -0.19 -9.38
CA VAL A 149 13.07 -0.33 -8.72
C VAL A 149 13.15 0.58 -7.50
N ALA A 150 12.73 1.84 -7.62
CA ALA A 150 12.73 2.78 -6.51
C ALA A 150 11.77 2.35 -5.37
N MET A 151 10.57 1.88 -5.72
CA MET A 151 9.60 1.31 -4.78
C MET A 151 10.14 0.03 -4.12
N GLY A 152 10.72 -0.88 -4.90
CA GLY A 152 11.31 -2.12 -4.41
C GLY A 152 12.47 -1.87 -3.44
N ALA A 153 13.28 -0.84 -3.69
CA ALA A 153 14.35 -0.44 -2.77
C ALA A 153 13.79 0.04 -1.41
N VAL A 154 12.70 0.82 -1.42
CA VAL A 154 12.02 1.25 -0.20
C VAL A 154 11.39 0.06 0.53
N ALA A 155 10.67 -0.80 -0.19
CA ALA A 155 10.02 -1.98 0.37
C ALA A 155 11.05 -2.95 0.98
N THR A 156 12.18 -3.18 0.31
CA THR A 156 13.28 -4.02 0.83
C THR A 156 13.81 -3.50 2.16
N ARG A 157 13.93 -2.17 2.33
CA ARG A 157 14.33 -1.59 3.61
C ARG A 157 13.27 -1.82 4.69
N GLN A 158 11.98 -1.74 4.35
CA GLN A 158 10.89 -2.04 5.27
C GLN A 158 10.90 -3.52 5.68
N VAL A 159 11.18 -4.45 4.78
CA VAL A 159 11.32 -5.88 5.10
C VAL A 159 12.38 -6.10 6.19
N ARG A 160 13.51 -5.40 6.13
CA ARG A 160 14.61 -5.54 7.10
C ARG A 160 14.27 -5.09 8.52
N VAL A 161 13.27 -4.23 8.68
CA VAL A 161 12.88 -3.66 9.99
C VAL A 161 11.56 -4.27 10.49
N SER A 162 10.77 -4.86 9.59
CA SER A 162 9.48 -5.47 9.93
C SER A 162 9.66 -6.89 10.47
N HIS A 163 8.84 -7.27 11.46
CA HIS A 163 8.90 -8.58 12.09
C HIS A 163 7.53 -9.28 12.06
N GLY A 164 7.54 -10.61 11.95
CA GLY A 164 6.32 -11.42 11.91
C GLY A 164 5.36 -11.00 10.80
N ILE A 165 4.09 -10.83 11.14
CA ILE A 165 3.03 -10.50 10.17
C ILE A 165 3.20 -9.12 9.49
N ASP A 166 3.99 -8.19 10.08
CA ASP A 166 4.26 -6.89 9.46
C ASP A 166 5.20 -6.99 8.26
N ALA A 167 5.98 -8.07 8.17
CA ALA A 167 6.90 -8.28 7.05
C ALA A 167 6.18 -8.76 5.79
N LEU A 168 4.96 -9.30 5.91
CA LEU A 168 4.22 -9.85 4.77
C LEU A 168 3.95 -8.79 3.68
N PRO A 169 3.34 -7.61 3.98
CA PRO A 169 3.07 -6.63 2.93
C PRO A 169 4.32 -6.10 2.21
N PRO A 170 5.43 -5.70 2.87
CA PRO A 170 6.61 -5.23 2.17
C PRO A 170 7.31 -6.36 1.38
N VAL A 171 7.25 -7.62 1.82
CA VAL A 171 7.75 -8.76 1.03
C VAL A 171 6.95 -8.91 -0.27
N LEU A 172 5.62 -8.86 -0.20
CA LEU A 172 4.75 -8.91 -1.38
C LEU A 172 5.04 -7.73 -2.33
N LEU A 173 5.28 -6.53 -1.80
CA LEU A 173 5.68 -5.38 -2.62
C LEU A 173 7.01 -5.61 -3.33
N VAL A 174 8.01 -6.19 -2.66
CA VAL A 174 9.32 -6.51 -3.26
C VAL A 174 9.13 -7.52 -4.40
N ILE A 175 8.37 -8.58 -4.18
CA ILE A 175 8.10 -9.60 -5.21
C ILE A 175 7.37 -8.96 -6.41
N GLY A 176 6.33 -8.17 -6.16
CA GLY A 176 5.60 -7.46 -7.22
C GLY A 176 6.48 -6.50 -8.02
N CYS A 177 7.37 -5.74 -7.34
CA CYS A 177 8.33 -4.87 -8.02
C CYS A 177 9.32 -5.68 -8.86
N ALA A 178 9.83 -6.80 -8.36
CA ALA A 178 10.75 -7.67 -9.10
C ALA A 178 10.08 -8.26 -10.35
N CYS A 179 8.84 -8.75 -10.23
CA CYS A 179 8.05 -9.22 -11.37
C CYS A 179 7.85 -8.12 -12.42
N GLY A 180 7.53 -6.88 -12.00
CA GLY A 180 7.28 -5.80 -12.96
C GLY A 180 8.56 -5.27 -13.63
N VAL A 181 9.71 -5.33 -12.94
CA VAL A 181 11.01 -5.06 -13.57
C VAL A 181 11.36 -6.16 -14.58
N ALA A 182 11.14 -7.42 -14.24
CA ALA A 182 11.32 -8.54 -15.17
C ALA A 182 10.39 -8.43 -16.38
N LEU A 183 9.13 -8.04 -16.17
CA LEU A 183 8.18 -7.76 -17.24
C LEU A 183 8.70 -6.67 -18.18
N SER A 184 9.24 -5.59 -17.63
CA SER A 184 9.79 -4.49 -18.42
C SER A 184 10.99 -4.94 -19.27
N ALA A 185 11.82 -5.84 -18.74
CA ALA A 185 12.90 -6.45 -19.51
C ALA A 185 12.39 -7.36 -20.63
N VAL A 186 11.35 -8.17 -20.37
CA VAL A 186 10.69 -9.01 -21.38
C VAL A 186 10.13 -8.16 -22.51
N VAL A 187 9.44 -7.06 -22.19
CA VAL A 187 8.90 -6.15 -23.21
C VAL A 187 10.01 -5.51 -24.04
N ALA A 188 11.09 -5.05 -23.42
CA ALA A 188 12.22 -4.51 -24.16
C ALA A 188 12.85 -5.53 -25.12
N VAL A 189 12.95 -6.81 -24.71
CA VAL A 189 13.41 -7.89 -25.59
C VAL A 189 12.43 -8.12 -26.73
N MET A 190 11.12 -8.14 -26.45
CA MET A 190 10.09 -8.29 -27.48
C MET A 190 10.15 -7.14 -28.49
N ASP A 191 10.24 -5.89 -28.04
CA ASP A 191 10.31 -4.70 -28.89
C ASP A 191 11.54 -4.76 -29.82
N ILE A 192 12.72 -5.08 -29.27
CA ILE A 192 13.96 -5.22 -30.05
C ILE A 192 13.87 -6.37 -31.06
N ALA A 193 13.30 -7.51 -30.65
CA ALA A 193 13.13 -8.67 -31.52
C ALA A 193 12.16 -8.37 -32.68
N HIS A 194 11.07 -7.65 -32.39
CA HIS A 194 10.06 -7.29 -33.38
C HIS A 194 10.62 -6.35 -34.45
N ILE A 195 11.33 -5.28 -34.05
CA ILE A 195 11.96 -4.35 -35.03
C ILE A 195 13.08 -5.01 -35.83
N SER A 196 13.72 -6.05 -35.28
CA SER A 196 14.76 -6.83 -35.96
C SER A 196 14.19 -7.90 -36.88
N GLY A 197 12.85 -8.07 -36.94
CA GLY A 197 12.19 -9.11 -37.71
C GLY A 197 12.33 -10.52 -37.13
N ASN A 198 12.86 -10.67 -35.91
CA ASN A 198 13.06 -11.97 -35.26
C ASN A 198 11.82 -12.36 -34.44
N LEU A 199 10.79 -12.84 -35.14
CA LEU A 199 9.50 -13.18 -34.54
C LEU A 199 9.56 -14.40 -33.61
N ASP A 200 10.51 -15.31 -33.80
CA ASP A 200 10.69 -16.47 -32.92
C ASP A 200 11.13 -16.05 -31.52
N VAL A 201 12.08 -15.11 -31.42
CA VAL A 201 12.50 -14.55 -30.13
C VAL A 201 11.38 -13.73 -29.51
N MET A 202 10.66 -12.94 -30.31
CA MET A 202 9.52 -12.14 -29.84
C MET A 202 8.43 -13.03 -29.23
N THR A 203 8.01 -14.08 -29.93
CA THR A 203 6.97 -15.02 -29.47
C THR A 203 7.43 -15.85 -28.28
N GLY A 204 8.70 -16.29 -28.27
CA GLY A 204 9.29 -16.97 -27.12
C GLY A 204 9.29 -16.10 -25.85
N ALA A 205 9.67 -14.82 -25.97
CA ALA A 205 9.61 -13.87 -24.86
C ALA A 205 8.17 -13.56 -24.42
N ALA A 206 7.21 -13.51 -25.36
CA ALA A 206 5.80 -13.23 -25.08
C ALA A 206 5.15 -14.25 -24.13
N VAL A 207 5.66 -15.49 -24.06
CA VAL A 207 5.18 -16.52 -23.11
C VAL A 207 5.29 -16.04 -21.66
N ALA A 208 6.34 -15.28 -21.32
CA ALA A 208 6.55 -14.76 -19.97
C ALA A 208 5.69 -13.52 -19.66
N TYR A 209 5.21 -12.81 -20.68
CA TYR A 209 4.51 -11.53 -20.53
C TYR A 209 3.24 -11.66 -19.67
N GLY A 210 2.31 -12.55 -20.05
CA GLY A 210 1.04 -12.72 -19.36
C GLY A 210 1.18 -13.07 -17.86
N PRO A 211 1.97 -14.11 -17.52
CA PRO A 211 2.24 -14.46 -16.12
C PRO A 211 2.90 -13.33 -15.33
N LEU A 212 3.94 -12.69 -15.87
CA LEU A 212 4.63 -11.60 -15.17
C LEU A 212 3.72 -10.39 -14.96
N TYR A 213 2.92 -10.04 -15.97
CA TYR A 213 1.91 -8.98 -15.86
C TYR A 213 0.92 -9.26 -14.72
N LEU A 214 0.33 -10.47 -14.70
CA LEU A 214 -0.60 -10.87 -13.65
C LEU A 214 0.04 -10.85 -12.25
N LEU A 215 1.22 -11.49 -12.10
CA LEU A 215 1.92 -11.58 -10.82
C LEU A 215 2.30 -10.20 -10.29
N THR A 216 2.77 -9.30 -11.16
CA THR A 216 3.11 -7.92 -10.80
C THR A 216 1.92 -7.24 -10.12
N PHE A 217 0.76 -7.22 -10.77
CA PHE A 217 -0.41 -6.55 -10.21
C PHE A 217 -0.96 -7.25 -8.97
N VAL A 218 -1.01 -8.58 -8.95
CA VAL A 218 -1.50 -9.34 -7.78
C VAL A 218 -0.63 -9.06 -6.55
N PHE A 219 0.69 -9.17 -6.66
CA PHE A 219 1.59 -8.94 -5.55
C PHE A 219 1.61 -7.49 -5.08
N LEU A 220 1.57 -6.53 -6.02
CA LEU A 220 1.45 -5.12 -5.64
C LEU A 220 0.11 -4.84 -4.94
N CYS A 221 -1.01 -5.35 -5.45
CA CYS A 221 -2.32 -5.19 -4.81
C CYS A 221 -2.34 -5.78 -3.39
N LEU A 222 -1.85 -7.01 -3.22
CA LEU A 222 -1.79 -7.66 -1.92
C LEU A 222 -0.84 -6.91 -0.97
N GLY A 223 0.29 -6.39 -1.45
CA GLY A 223 1.21 -5.58 -0.66
C GLY A 223 0.59 -4.27 -0.17
N PHE A 224 -0.12 -3.54 -1.04
CA PHE A 224 -0.77 -2.28 -0.67
C PHE A 224 -2.01 -2.47 0.20
N ALA A 225 -2.81 -3.52 -0.03
CA ALA A 225 -3.94 -3.87 0.81
C ALA A 225 -3.51 -4.48 2.16
N GLY A 226 -2.37 -5.18 2.19
CA GLY A 226 -1.86 -5.87 3.37
C GLY A 226 -1.49 -4.91 4.50
N GLN A 227 -0.82 -3.80 4.20
CA GLN A 227 -0.44 -2.79 5.22
C GLN A 227 -1.63 -2.30 6.06
N PRO A 228 -2.73 -1.78 5.48
CA PRO A 228 -3.88 -1.34 6.26
C PRO A 228 -4.65 -2.52 6.89
N ALA A 229 -4.68 -3.69 6.26
CA ALA A 229 -5.34 -4.88 6.81
C ALA A 229 -4.66 -5.36 8.10
N VAL A 230 -3.33 -5.54 8.08
CA VAL A 230 -2.53 -5.96 9.24
C VAL A 230 -2.71 -4.96 10.40
N ARG A 231 -2.65 -3.65 10.11
CA ARG A 231 -2.89 -2.61 11.13
C ARG A 231 -4.29 -2.70 11.75
N THR A 232 -5.31 -2.95 10.94
CA THR A 232 -6.69 -3.05 11.43
C THR A 232 -6.90 -4.31 12.27
N ILE A 233 -6.30 -5.44 11.87
CA ILE A 233 -6.31 -6.68 12.64
C ILE A 233 -5.67 -6.45 14.01
N ARG A 234 -4.47 -5.84 14.05
CA ARG A 234 -3.80 -5.51 15.31
C ARG A 234 -4.57 -4.54 16.18
N ALA A 235 -5.18 -3.51 15.61
CA ALA A 235 -6.00 -2.58 16.38
C ALA A 235 -7.19 -3.30 17.05
N ARG A 236 -7.80 -4.27 16.36
CA ARG A 236 -8.88 -5.10 16.93
C ARG A 236 -8.38 -6.07 17.98
N GLU A 237 -7.26 -6.74 17.74
CA GLU A 237 -6.63 -7.63 18.72
C GLU A 237 -6.27 -6.84 19.98
N ARG A 238 -5.64 -5.67 19.81
CA ARG A 238 -5.28 -4.77 20.91
C ARG A 238 -6.51 -4.33 21.69
N ALA A 239 -7.59 -3.91 21.02
CA ALA A 239 -8.84 -3.54 21.69
C ALA A 239 -9.45 -4.71 22.47
N ARG A 240 -9.42 -5.94 21.92
CA ARG A 240 -9.89 -7.15 22.63
C ARG A 240 -9.03 -7.44 23.85
N THR A 241 -7.71 -7.34 23.72
CA THR A 241 -6.78 -7.52 24.85
C THR A 241 -7.01 -6.45 25.92
N THR A 242 -7.18 -5.18 25.55
CA THR A 242 -7.50 -4.10 26.48
C THR A 242 -8.79 -4.39 27.24
N LEU A 243 -9.87 -4.78 26.54
CA LEU A 243 -11.14 -5.13 27.19
C LEU A 243 -11.01 -6.34 28.12
N SER A 244 -10.26 -7.36 27.70
CA SER A 244 -10.02 -8.56 28.51
C SER A 244 -9.22 -8.25 29.77
N LEU A 245 -8.15 -7.46 29.67
CA LEU A 245 -7.35 -7.03 30.82
C LEU A 245 -8.16 -6.14 31.77
N THR A 246 -8.96 -5.21 31.22
CA THR A 246 -9.83 -4.33 32.02
C THR A 246 -10.85 -5.14 32.82
N ALA A 247 -11.46 -6.16 32.20
CA ALA A 247 -12.41 -7.05 32.87
C ALA A 247 -11.74 -7.91 33.95
N GLN A 248 -10.51 -8.38 33.72
CA GLN A 248 -9.77 -9.20 34.67
C GLN A 248 -9.21 -8.38 35.86
N LEU A 249 -8.84 -7.11 35.63
CA LEU A 249 -8.34 -6.19 36.66
C LEU A 249 -9.47 -5.56 37.50
N ALA A 250 -10.69 -5.49 36.97
CA ALA A 250 -11.85 -4.92 37.66
C ALA A 250 -12.02 -5.37 39.12
N PRO A 251 -11.98 -6.66 39.50
CA PRO A 251 -12.13 -7.07 40.90
C PRO A 251 -11.00 -6.57 41.81
N VAL A 252 -9.76 -6.55 41.33
CA VAL A 252 -8.60 -6.04 42.09
C VAL A 252 -8.68 -4.53 42.24
N TRP A 253 -9.12 -3.84 41.19
CA TRP A 253 -9.32 -2.41 41.20
C TRP A 253 -10.43 -1.97 42.16
N GLN A 254 -11.55 -2.70 42.21
CA GLN A 254 -12.62 -2.45 43.18
C GLN A 254 -12.11 -2.62 44.62
N ALA A 255 -11.39 -3.71 44.90
CA ALA A 255 -10.78 -3.93 46.21
C ALA A 255 -9.77 -2.82 46.57
N ALA A 256 -8.94 -2.37 45.63
CA ALA A 256 -8.02 -1.25 45.85
C ALA A 256 -8.77 0.06 46.15
N SER A 257 -9.86 0.32 45.41
CA SER A 257 -10.70 1.53 45.54
C SER A 257 -11.46 1.58 46.86
N GLU A 258 -11.84 0.43 47.42
CA GLU A 258 -12.47 0.35 48.75
C GLU A 258 -11.53 0.81 49.87
N VAL A 259 -10.24 0.42 49.80
CA VAL A 259 -9.29 0.72 50.87
C VAL A 259 -8.62 2.08 50.69
N ARG A 260 -8.49 2.54 49.44
CA ARG A 260 -8.08 3.90 49.09
C ARG A 260 -9.10 4.49 48.12
N PRO A 261 -10.17 5.13 48.63
CA PRO A 261 -11.10 5.88 47.78
C PRO A 261 -10.31 6.94 47.03
N GLY A 262 -10.14 6.77 45.71
CA GLY A 262 -9.45 7.75 44.90
C GLY A 262 -10.19 9.09 44.95
N ILE A 263 -9.45 10.19 44.76
CA ILE A 263 -9.96 11.57 44.55
C ILE A 263 -10.92 11.64 43.33
N SER A 264 -11.05 10.55 42.59
CA SER A 264 -11.61 10.41 41.25
C SER A 264 -13.09 10.00 41.21
N GLN A 265 -13.83 9.94 42.32
CA GLN A 265 -15.28 9.68 42.28
C GLN A 265 -16.07 10.82 41.61
N ASP A 266 -15.49 12.03 41.52
CA ASP A 266 -16.15 13.24 40.99
C ASP A 266 -15.71 13.66 39.58
N ALA A 267 -14.69 13.02 38.99
CA ALA A 267 -14.20 13.43 37.67
C ALA A 267 -14.97 12.69 36.57
N ALA A 268 -15.89 13.40 35.91
CA ALA A 268 -16.56 12.99 34.68
C ALA A 268 -15.53 12.77 33.55
N PHE A 269 -14.85 11.63 33.58
CA PHE A 269 -14.03 11.15 32.48
C PHE A 269 -14.90 10.30 31.56
N ASP A 270 -14.60 10.37 30.26
CA ASP A 270 -15.31 9.63 29.23
C ASP A 270 -14.99 8.13 29.37
N ASP A 271 -15.86 7.39 30.07
CA ASP A 271 -15.85 5.92 30.22
C ASP A 271 -15.86 5.18 28.87
N ALA A 272 -15.99 5.90 27.75
CA ALA A 272 -16.01 5.34 26.41
C ALA A 272 -14.64 4.88 25.88
N ASP A 273 -13.50 5.26 26.49
CA ASP A 273 -12.17 4.81 26.06
C ASP A 273 -11.62 3.66 26.94
N PRO A 274 -11.61 2.40 26.43
CA PRO A 274 -11.13 1.24 27.18
C PRO A 274 -9.64 1.33 27.55
N GLU A 275 -8.80 2.02 26.77
CA GLU A 275 -7.37 2.13 27.08
C GLU A 275 -7.12 3.11 28.23
N ALA A 276 -7.91 4.18 28.31
CA ALA A 276 -7.91 5.12 29.44
C ALA A 276 -8.42 4.44 30.73
N LEU A 277 -9.47 3.63 30.64
CA LEU A 277 -9.97 2.84 31.77
C LEU A 277 -8.91 1.85 32.28
N LEU A 278 -8.27 1.11 31.39
CA LEU A 278 -7.20 0.19 31.76
C LEU A 278 -6.03 0.92 32.43
N HIS A 279 -5.61 2.07 31.87
CA HIS A 279 -4.54 2.88 32.44
C HIS A 279 -4.85 3.34 33.87
N ARG A 280 -6.10 3.78 34.10
CA ARG A 280 -6.57 4.19 35.42
C ARG A 280 -6.55 3.04 36.43
N GLN A 281 -7.09 1.88 36.06
CA GLN A 281 -7.11 0.71 36.94
C GLN A 281 -5.69 0.34 37.39
N VAL A 282 -4.73 0.36 36.46
CA VAL A 282 -3.32 0.06 36.75
C VAL A 282 -2.72 1.07 37.74
N VAL A 283 -2.94 2.38 37.52
CA VAL A 283 -2.41 3.44 38.40
C VAL A 283 -3.02 3.37 39.81
N GLU A 284 -4.33 3.21 39.92
CA GLU A 284 -5.01 3.19 41.22
C GLU A 284 -4.64 1.94 42.04
N ILE A 285 -4.47 0.78 41.39
CA ILE A 285 -3.95 -0.43 42.05
C ILE A 285 -2.50 -0.21 42.53
N ARG A 286 -1.64 0.41 41.70
CA ARG A 286 -0.25 0.69 42.07
C ARG A 286 -0.14 1.64 43.25
N ASP A 287 -0.95 2.68 43.26
CA ASP A 287 -0.99 3.62 44.37
C ASP A 287 -1.42 2.93 45.67
N ALA A 288 -2.45 2.09 45.63
CA ALA A 288 -2.92 1.35 46.80
C ALA A 288 -1.86 0.38 47.37
N LEU A 289 -1.00 -0.18 46.51
CA LEU A 289 0.11 -1.05 46.93
C LEU A 289 1.27 -0.29 47.60
N ILE A 290 1.48 0.98 47.22
CA ILE A 290 2.58 1.81 47.72
C ILE A 290 2.18 2.57 48.99
N ASP A 291 0.89 2.85 49.17
CA ASP A 291 0.38 3.62 50.30
C ASP A 291 0.50 2.83 51.63
N GLY A 292 1.57 3.12 52.39
CA GLY A 292 1.82 2.50 53.69
C GLY A 292 0.79 2.82 54.78
N ARG A 293 -0.21 3.68 54.51
CA ARG A 293 -1.34 3.95 55.43
C ARG A 293 -2.45 2.90 55.31
N VAL A 294 -2.39 2.07 54.27
CA VAL A 294 -3.43 1.13 53.87
C VAL A 294 -2.85 -0.28 53.80
N THR A 295 -3.54 -1.26 54.37
CA THR A 295 -3.14 -2.67 54.24
C THR A 295 -3.80 -3.26 52.98
N PHE A 296 -3.13 -3.15 51.84
CA PHE A 296 -3.57 -3.75 50.58
C PHE A 296 -2.50 -4.71 50.04
N THR A 297 -2.88 -5.97 49.85
CA THR A 297 -1.98 -7.03 49.34
C THR A 297 -2.66 -7.78 48.21
N ILE A 298 -1.91 -8.08 47.16
CA ILE A 298 -2.37 -8.86 46.00
C ILE A 298 -1.69 -10.22 45.95
N SER A 299 -2.37 -11.20 45.34
CA SER A 299 -1.80 -12.52 45.08
C SER A 299 -0.74 -12.48 43.96
N VAL A 300 0.07 -13.54 43.84
CA VAL A 300 1.07 -13.67 42.78
C VAL A 300 0.43 -13.58 41.38
N ALA A 301 -0.69 -14.27 41.18
CA ALA A 301 -1.42 -14.24 39.91
C ALA A 301 -1.98 -12.84 39.56
N GLN A 302 -2.45 -12.08 40.56
CA GLN A 302 -2.92 -10.71 40.36
C GLN A 302 -1.76 -9.76 40.03
N ARG A 303 -0.57 -10.02 40.57
CA ARG A 303 0.64 -9.24 40.28
C ARG A 303 1.11 -9.48 38.85
N GLU A 304 1.12 -10.73 38.39
CA GLU A 304 1.43 -11.08 36.99
C GLU A 304 0.45 -10.42 36.02
N LEU A 305 -0.84 -10.42 36.34
CA LEU A 305 -1.89 -9.75 35.57
C LEU A 305 -1.66 -8.22 35.47
N LEU A 306 -1.31 -7.58 36.58
CA LEU A 306 -0.99 -6.15 36.62
C LEU A 306 0.25 -5.82 35.77
N GLU A 307 1.29 -6.64 35.85
CA GLU A 307 2.52 -6.48 35.05
C GLU A 307 2.29 -6.72 33.55
N GLU A 308 1.39 -7.65 33.18
CA GLU A 308 0.95 -7.83 31.79
C GLU A 308 0.18 -6.61 31.27
N ALA A 309 -0.72 -6.04 32.08
CA ALA A 309 -1.45 -4.82 31.72
C ALA A 309 -0.53 -3.59 31.57
N GLU A 310 0.45 -3.42 32.46
CA GLU A 310 1.48 -2.39 32.35
C GLU A 310 2.28 -2.54 31.04
N ARG A 311 2.72 -3.76 30.72
CA ARG A 311 3.45 -4.05 29.46
C ARG A 311 2.59 -3.75 28.23
N HIS A 312 1.30 -4.10 28.26
CA HIS A 312 0.35 -3.83 27.16
C HIS A 312 0.10 -2.33 26.92
N LEU A 313 0.07 -1.52 27.99
CA LEU A 313 -0.06 -0.06 27.92
C LEU A 313 1.23 0.59 27.41
N VAL A 314 2.39 0.19 27.95
CA VAL A 314 3.71 0.72 27.54
C VAL A 314 4.03 0.37 26.08
N GLY A 315 3.65 -0.82 25.62
CA GLY A 315 3.75 -1.23 24.22
C GLY A 315 2.98 -0.34 23.23
N GLY A 316 2.03 0.49 23.69
CA GLY A 316 1.31 1.48 22.89
C GLY A 316 1.78 2.92 23.01
N ALA A 317 2.43 3.28 24.13
CA ALA A 317 2.84 4.65 24.44
C ALA A 317 3.94 5.20 23.51
N GLY A 318 4.54 4.35 22.65
CA GLY A 318 5.47 4.79 21.61
C GLY A 318 4.87 5.68 20.50
N ASN A 319 3.53 5.84 20.45
CA ASN A 319 2.84 6.68 19.44
C ASN A 319 1.90 7.75 20.02
N SER A 320 1.81 7.92 21.34
CA SER A 320 1.05 9.02 21.93
C SER A 320 1.89 10.30 21.92
N THR A 321 1.59 11.15 20.95
CA THR A 321 2.04 12.56 20.88
C THR A 321 1.86 13.23 22.26
N PRO A 322 2.86 13.96 22.79
CA PRO A 322 2.73 14.57 24.10
C PRO A 322 1.57 15.57 24.11
N MET A 323 0.64 15.36 25.03
CA MET A 323 -0.47 16.28 25.28
C MET A 323 0.13 17.63 25.69
N ARG A 324 0.05 18.62 24.79
CA ARG A 324 0.39 20.02 25.12
C ARG A 324 -0.58 20.49 26.19
N VAL A 325 -0.08 20.58 27.42
CA VAL A 325 -0.71 21.37 28.48
C VAL A 325 -0.75 22.82 27.97
N ARG A 326 -1.96 23.30 27.66
CA ARG A 326 -2.20 24.74 27.54
C ARG A 326 -2.08 25.32 28.95
N THR A 327 -1.02 26.10 29.15
CA THR A 327 -0.99 27.14 30.18
C THR A 327 -1.72 28.38 29.66
#